data_AF-F7RSX7-F1
#
_entry.id   AF-F7RSX7-F1
#
_cell.length_a   1.000
_cell.length_b   1.000
_cell.length_c   1.000
_cell.angle_alpha   90.00
_cell.angle_beta   90.00
_cell.angle_gamma   90.00
#
_symmetry.space_group_name_H-M   'P 1'
#
loop_
_entity.id
_entity.type
_entity.pdbx_description
1 polymer ?
#
loop_
_entity_poly.entity_id
_entity_poly.type
_entity_poly.pdbx_seq_one_letter_code
_entity_poly.pdbx_strand_id
1 'polypeptide(L)'
;MEYNTSELCDMYLDVVDVVEPMFSNYGGCSSFGGSISTIKCFEDNGLITEVLQEDGQGKVLLVDGGGSLRRALIDGAIAELAVSNNWEGIIIYGSVRDVDALEELDIGIQALASIPVGADGNSVGEVEIPVNFGGVTFLPGDHIYADNTGIILSPEPLDIE
;
A
#
# COMPACT_ATOMS: atom_id res chain seq x y z
N MET A 1 5.37 -12.46 -7.52
CA MET A 1 4.56 -12.82 -8.70
C MET A 1 4.40 -11.57 -9.53
N GLU A 2 4.45 -11.64 -10.85
CA GLU A 2 4.24 -10.46 -11.71
C GLU A 2 2.75 -10.31 -11.99
N TYR A 3 2.19 -9.12 -11.78
CA TYR A 3 0.78 -8.83 -12.02
C TYR A 3 0.65 -7.80 -13.13
N ASN A 4 -0.33 -7.99 -14.01
CA ASN A 4 -0.71 -7.04 -15.05
C ASN A 4 -2.15 -6.59 -14.80
N THR A 5 -2.33 -5.39 -14.26
CA THR A 5 -3.67 -4.91 -13.88
C THR A 5 -4.56 -4.66 -15.09
N SER A 6 -3.99 -4.38 -16.26
CA SER A 6 -4.75 -4.23 -17.51
C SER A 6 -5.36 -5.57 -17.94
N GLU A 7 -4.59 -6.65 -17.90
CA GLU A 7 -5.08 -8.00 -18.22
C GLU A 7 -6.13 -8.47 -17.20
N LEU A 8 -5.91 -8.21 -15.91
CA LEU A 8 -6.88 -8.51 -14.87
C LEU A 8 -8.18 -7.73 -15.08
N CYS A 9 -8.11 -6.46 -15.48
CA CYS A 9 -9.31 -5.69 -15.84
C CYS A 9 -10.02 -6.26 -17.07
N ASP A 10 -9.29 -6.66 -18.13
CA ASP A 10 -9.90 -7.28 -19.31
C ASP A 10 -10.70 -8.55 -18.97
N MET A 11 -10.29 -9.29 -17.92
CA MET A 11 -10.94 -10.52 -17.46
C MET A 11 -12.04 -10.29 -16.42
N TYR A 12 -11.85 -9.34 -15.49
CA TYR A 12 -12.60 -9.24 -14.25
C TYR A 12 -13.27 -7.88 -14.03
N LEU A 13 -13.37 -7.01 -15.04
CA LEU A 13 -13.89 -5.63 -14.91
C LEU A 13 -15.21 -5.50 -14.13
N ASP A 14 -16.12 -6.48 -14.27
CA ASP A 14 -17.43 -6.45 -13.62
C ASP A 14 -17.40 -6.81 -12.12
N VAL A 15 -16.28 -7.33 -11.62
CA VAL A 15 -16.13 -7.84 -10.24
C VAL A 15 -14.98 -7.20 -9.46
N VAL A 16 -14.24 -6.27 -10.09
CA VAL A 16 -13.16 -5.52 -9.45
C VAL A 16 -13.49 -4.03 -9.40
N ASP A 17 -13.04 -3.37 -8.36
CA ASP A 17 -13.05 -1.91 -8.29
C ASP A 17 -11.69 -1.36 -8.73
N VAL A 18 -11.69 -0.29 -9.52
CA VAL A 18 -10.48 0.39 -9.98
C VAL A 18 -10.27 1.65 -9.17
N VAL A 19 -9.11 1.77 -8.52
CA VAL A 19 -8.74 2.95 -7.74
C VAL A 19 -8.41 4.12 -8.67
N GLU A 20 -8.80 5.34 -8.29
CA GLU A 20 -8.41 6.54 -9.05
C GLU A 20 -6.89 6.61 -9.28
N PRO A 21 -6.42 7.07 -10.46
CA PRO A 21 -5.01 7.04 -10.85
C PRO A 21 -4.22 8.18 -10.19
N MET A 22 -4.03 8.08 -8.87
CA MET A 22 -3.41 9.12 -8.03
C MET A 22 -2.08 8.68 -7.39
N PHE A 23 -1.69 7.42 -7.56
CA PHE A 23 -0.49 6.86 -6.96
C PHE A 23 0.68 6.82 -7.94
N SER A 24 1.89 6.88 -7.40
CA SER A 24 3.14 6.64 -8.11
C SER A 24 3.89 5.52 -7.41
N ASN A 25 4.61 4.72 -8.19
CA ASN A 25 5.48 3.68 -7.66
C ASN A 25 6.76 4.31 -7.08
N TYR A 26 7.09 3.90 -5.86
CA TYR A 26 8.30 4.26 -5.14
C TYR A 26 9.12 3.03 -4.71
N GLY A 27 8.59 1.83 -4.88
CA GLY A 27 9.26 0.59 -4.50
C GLY A 27 10.02 -0.04 -5.67
N GLY A 28 10.95 -0.94 -5.37
CA GLY A 28 11.71 -1.66 -6.39
C GLY A 28 10.89 -2.72 -7.14
N CYS A 29 9.76 -3.18 -6.58
CA CYS A 29 8.84 -4.06 -7.30
C CYS A 29 7.81 -3.25 -8.11
N SER A 30 7.78 -3.46 -9.43
CA SER A 30 6.84 -2.79 -10.34
C SER A 30 5.41 -3.34 -10.31
N SER A 31 5.21 -4.51 -9.70
CA SER A 31 3.89 -5.11 -9.48
C SER A 31 3.89 -5.96 -8.21
N PHE A 32 2.75 -5.98 -7.52
CA PHE A 32 2.56 -6.73 -6.27
C PHE A 32 1.06 -6.90 -5.99
N GLY A 33 0.73 -7.77 -5.03
CA GLY A 33 -0.65 -8.03 -4.67
C GLY A 33 -0.78 -9.03 -3.53
N GLY A 34 -1.94 -9.05 -2.90
CA GLY A 34 -2.22 -9.87 -1.73
C GLY A 34 -3.45 -9.41 -0.96
N SER A 35 -3.74 -10.12 0.13
CA SER A 35 -4.81 -9.73 1.05
C SER A 35 -4.42 -8.46 1.81
N ILE A 36 -5.36 -7.52 2.00
CA ILE A 36 -5.05 -6.24 2.62
C ILE A 36 -5.22 -6.27 4.13
N SER A 37 -4.23 -5.71 4.83
CA SER A 37 -4.38 -5.21 6.20
C SER A 37 -4.51 -3.69 6.13
N THR A 38 -5.40 -3.11 6.92
CA THR A 38 -5.76 -1.69 6.79
C THR A 38 -5.34 -0.90 8.03
N ILE A 39 -4.83 0.31 7.80
CA ILE A 39 -4.57 1.29 8.86
C ILE A 39 -5.19 2.61 8.46
N LYS A 40 -5.86 3.26 9.41
CA LYS A 40 -6.24 4.66 9.31
C LYS A 40 -5.48 5.47 10.32
N CYS A 41 -4.71 6.44 9.85
CA CYS A 41 -3.96 7.35 10.69
C CYS A 41 -3.91 8.75 10.06
N PHE A 42 -3.29 9.70 10.74
CA PHE A 42 -3.07 11.03 10.17
C PHE A 42 -1.75 11.59 10.69
N GLU A 43 -0.77 11.67 9.79
CA GLU A 43 0.57 12.22 10.08
C GLU A 43 1.32 11.52 11.23
N ASP A 44 0.96 10.27 11.51
CA ASP A 44 1.57 9.39 12.51
C ASP A 44 1.82 8.01 11.91
N ASN A 45 3.01 7.45 12.12
CA ASN A 45 3.43 6.15 11.58
C ASN A 45 3.76 5.12 12.66
N GLY A 46 3.37 5.36 13.92
CA GLY A 46 3.63 4.41 15.00
C GLY A 46 2.94 3.07 14.77
N LEU A 47 1.64 3.09 14.44
CA LEU A 47 0.88 1.88 14.13
C LEU A 47 1.37 1.18 12.86
N ILE A 48 1.84 1.96 11.87
CA ILE A 48 2.42 1.42 10.64
C ILE A 48 3.67 0.60 10.99
N THR A 49 4.57 1.17 11.79
CA THR A 49 5.77 0.49 12.26
C THR A 49 5.43 -0.76 13.07
N GLU A 50 4.43 -0.71 13.95
CA GLU A 50 4.00 -1.85 14.76
C GLU A 50 3.45 -3.00 13.90
N VAL A 51 2.55 -2.71 12.96
CA VAL A 51 1.95 -3.73 12.08
C VAL A 51 2.99 -4.35 11.15
N LEU A 52 3.93 -3.56 10.64
CA LEU A 52 5.01 -4.07 9.77
C LEU A 52 6.01 -4.99 10.49
N GLN A 53 5.96 -5.11 11.83
CA GLN A 53 6.72 -6.12 12.58
C GLN A 53 6.10 -7.51 12.52
N GLU A 54 4.83 -7.61 12.13
CA GLU A 54 4.14 -8.89 11.93
C GLU A 54 4.52 -9.52 10.59
N ASP A 55 4.30 -10.83 10.47
CA ASP A 55 4.50 -11.55 9.20
C ASP A 55 3.48 -11.11 8.14
N GLY A 56 4.02 -10.52 7.08
CA GLY A 56 3.33 -9.92 5.95
C GLY A 56 3.21 -10.82 4.73
N GLN A 57 3.62 -12.09 4.82
CA GLN A 57 3.59 -13.00 3.67
C GLN A 57 2.21 -13.06 3.03
N GLY A 58 2.13 -12.76 1.72
CA GLY A 58 0.86 -12.72 0.98
C GLY A 58 -0.06 -11.55 1.35
N LYS A 59 0.44 -10.55 2.08
CA LYS A 59 -0.32 -9.37 2.51
C LYS A 59 0.24 -8.07 1.95
N VAL A 60 -0.66 -7.12 1.74
CA VAL A 60 -0.36 -5.72 1.40
C VAL A 60 -0.86 -4.83 2.52
N LEU A 61 -0.01 -3.91 3.00
CA LEU A 61 -0.43 -2.93 4.00
C LEU A 61 -1.07 -1.73 3.28
N LEU A 62 -2.34 -1.48 3.54
CA LEU A 62 -3.10 -0.36 2.98
C LEU A 62 -3.33 0.73 4.04
N VAL A 63 -2.73 1.90 3.83
CA VAL A 63 -2.74 3.00 4.78
C VAL A 63 -3.58 4.17 4.27
N ASP A 64 -4.70 4.45 4.94
CA ASP A 64 -5.40 5.73 4.85
C ASP A 64 -4.68 6.75 5.76
N GLY A 65 -3.77 7.52 5.16
CA GLY A 65 -3.07 8.63 5.79
C GLY A 65 -3.82 9.97 5.70
N GLY A 66 -5.09 9.95 5.27
CA GLY A 66 -5.89 11.13 4.99
C GLY A 66 -5.40 11.97 3.81
N GLY A 67 -4.53 11.42 2.95
CA GLY A 67 -4.02 12.10 1.76
C GLY A 67 -3.08 13.26 2.07
N SER A 68 -2.53 13.33 3.30
CA SER A 68 -1.63 14.42 3.66
C SER A 68 -0.32 14.34 2.87
N LEU A 69 0.04 15.47 2.25
CA LEU A 69 1.32 15.66 1.56
C LEU A 69 2.36 16.39 2.43
N ARG A 70 2.08 16.55 3.72
CA ARG A 70 2.91 17.37 4.63
C ARG A 70 3.91 16.54 5.42
N ARG A 71 3.65 15.24 5.57
CA ARG A 71 4.41 14.31 6.41
C ARG A 71 4.54 12.96 5.70
N ALA A 72 5.76 12.42 5.69
CA ALA A 72 6.05 11.11 5.15
C ALA A 72 5.72 10.02 6.19
N LEU A 73 4.82 9.11 5.83
CA LEU A 73 4.40 8.00 6.69
C LEU A 73 5.38 6.82 6.64
N ILE A 74 6.04 6.63 5.48
CA ILE A 74 7.09 5.63 5.29
C ILE A 74 8.40 6.33 4.91
N ASP A 75 9.49 5.75 5.41
CA ASP A 75 10.87 6.07 5.05
C ASP A 75 11.66 4.79 4.77
N GLY A 76 12.94 4.90 4.43
CA GLY A 76 13.77 3.75 4.08
C GLY A 76 13.82 2.68 5.18
N ALA A 77 13.92 3.07 6.44
CA ALA A 77 14.00 2.14 7.56
C ALA A 77 12.69 1.38 7.80
N ILE A 78 11.55 2.05 7.67
CA ILE A 78 10.23 1.40 7.80
C ILE A 78 9.98 0.46 6.61
N ALA A 79 10.40 0.82 5.40
CA ALA A 79 10.29 -0.04 4.24
C ALA A 79 11.21 -1.28 4.33
N GLU A 80 12.45 -1.13 4.82
CA GLU A 80 13.35 -2.26 5.12
C GLU A 80 12.73 -3.22 6.13
N LEU A 81 12.05 -2.70 7.16
CA LEU A 81 11.33 -3.51 8.13
C LEU A 81 10.24 -4.36 7.44
N ALA A 82 9.46 -3.76 6.55
CA ALA A 82 8.42 -4.48 5.79
C ALA A 82 9.01 -5.62 4.94
N VAL A 83 10.11 -5.36 4.23
CA VAL A 83 10.87 -6.39 3.48
C VAL A 83 11.31 -7.51 4.41
N SER A 84 11.88 -7.17 5.57
CA SER A 84 12.39 -8.15 6.53
C SER A 84 11.31 -9.08 7.10
N ASN A 85 10.05 -8.65 7.07
CA ASN A 85 8.89 -9.38 7.54
C ASN A 85 7.96 -9.84 6.39
N ASN A 86 8.51 -10.01 5.18
CA ASN A 86 7.86 -10.64 4.02
C ASN A 86 6.59 -9.94 3.48
N TRP A 87 6.42 -8.64 3.71
CA TRP A 87 5.29 -7.91 3.13
C TRP A 87 5.41 -7.83 1.60
N GLU A 88 4.31 -8.08 0.89
CA GLU A 88 4.28 -8.02 -0.58
C GLU A 88 4.31 -6.56 -1.07
N GLY A 89 3.73 -5.64 -0.29
CA GLY A 89 3.74 -4.23 -0.60
C GLY A 89 3.07 -3.33 0.42
N ILE A 90 3.20 -2.03 0.20
CA ILE A 90 2.60 -0.97 1.00
C ILE A 90 1.94 0.04 0.05
N ILE A 91 0.68 0.37 0.30
CA ILE A 91 -0.06 1.40 -0.43
C ILE A 91 -0.42 2.49 0.57
N ILE A 92 0.04 3.71 0.33
CA ILE A 92 -0.12 4.85 1.23
C ILE A 92 -0.93 5.95 0.57
N TYR A 93 -2.16 6.15 1.03
CA TYR A 93 -2.92 7.36 0.76
C TYR A 93 -2.35 8.54 1.58
N GLY A 94 -1.19 9.02 1.13
CA GLY A 94 -0.34 10.00 1.80
C GLY A 94 1.04 10.07 1.13
N SER A 95 2.04 10.56 1.87
CA SER A 95 3.40 10.74 1.34
C SER A 95 4.45 9.81 1.94
N VAL A 96 5.56 9.68 1.23
CA VAL A 96 6.76 8.92 1.62
C VAL A 96 8.02 9.79 1.59
N ARG A 97 9.15 9.28 2.05
CA ARG A 97 10.48 9.91 1.92
C ARG A 97 11.57 8.87 1.62
N ASP A 98 12.79 9.35 1.43
CA ASP A 98 13.98 8.52 1.11
C ASP A 98 13.78 7.71 -0.18
N VAL A 99 13.20 8.34 -1.20
CA VAL A 99 12.78 7.69 -2.45
C VAL A 99 13.89 6.89 -3.15
N ASP A 100 15.13 7.40 -3.12
CA ASP A 100 16.30 6.70 -3.68
C ASP A 100 16.60 5.39 -2.95
N ALA A 101 16.30 5.31 -1.64
CA ALA A 101 16.42 4.05 -0.89
C ALA A 101 15.22 3.14 -1.14
N LEU A 102 14.01 3.71 -1.24
CA LEU A 102 12.78 2.93 -1.48
C LEU A 102 12.82 2.18 -2.81
N GLU A 103 13.37 2.79 -3.87
CA GLU A 103 13.45 2.17 -5.20
C GLU A 103 14.42 0.98 -5.28
N GLU A 104 15.33 0.85 -4.30
CA GLU A 104 16.29 -0.27 -4.22
C GLU A 104 15.72 -1.49 -3.47
N LEU A 105 14.57 -1.35 -2.81
CA LEU A 105 13.98 -2.41 -1.98
C LEU A 105 13.07 -3.34 -2.79
N ASP A 106 13.20 -4.64 -2.56
CA ASP A 106 12.37 -5.70 -3.17
C ASP A 106 10.98 -5.78 -2.50
N ILE A 107 10.22 -4.68 -2.59
CA ILE A 107 8.84 -4.55 -2.12
C ILE A 107 8.08 -3.56 -3.02
N GLY A 108 6.77 -3.76 -3.17
CA GLY A 108 5.90 -2.80 -3.83
C GLY A 108 5.57 -1.60 -2.94
N ILE A 109 5.72 -0.37 -3.44
CA ILE A 109 5.33 0.83 -2.67
C ILE A 109 4.59 1.79 -3.59
N GLN A 110 3.33 2.07 -3.29
CA GLN A 110 2.51 3.07 -3.99
C GLN A 110 2.16 4.21 -3.03
N ALA A 111 2.42 5.45 -3.42
CA ALA A 111 2.09 6.62 -2.62
C ALA A 111 1.70 7.82 -3.48
N LEU A 112 1.14 8.88 -2.88
CA LEU A 112 0.70 10.07 -3.62
C LEU A 112 1.86 10.99 -4.02
N ALA A 113 2.83 11.16 -3.12
CA ALA A 113 3.97 12.06 -3.35
C ALA A 113 5.12 11.74 -2.37
N SER A 114 6.27 12.38 -2.59
CA SER A 114 7.37 12.41 -1.64
C SER A 114 7.47 13.76 -0.92
N ILE A 115 7.90 13.73 0.35
CA ILE A 115 8.11 14.92 1.19
C ILE A 115 9.26 14.65 2.18
N PRO A 116 10.19 15.58 2.44
CA PRO A 116 11.35 15.29 3.31
C PRO A 116 11.00 15.22 4.81
N VAL A 117 9.84 15.73 5.22
CA VAL A 117 9.46 15.81 6.64
C VAL A 117 8.79 14.50 7.07
N GLY A 118 9.39 13.78 8.03
CA GLY A 118 8.80 12.56 8.60
C GLY A 118 7.56 12.83 9.46
N ALA A 119 6.67 11.84 9.52
CA ALA A 119 5.54 11.77 10.44
C ALA A 119 6.00 11.58 11.91
N ASP A 120 5.07 11.79 12.83
CA ASP A 120 5.27 11.46 14.25
C ASP A 120 5.11 9.94 14.47
N GLY A 121 5.53 9.42 15.62
CA GLY A 121 5.51 7.98 15.91
C GLY A 121 4.87 7.65 17.26
N ASN A 122 3.67 8.20 17.52
CA ASN A 122 2.95 8.04 18.78
C ASN A 122 1.91 6.91 18.76
N SER A 123 1.81 6.19 17.65
CA SER A 123 0.87 5.07 17.45
C SER A 123 -0.59 5.50 17.55
N VAL A 124 -0.90 6.63 16.89
CA VAL A 124 -2.27 7.19 16.84
C VAL A 124 -2.96 6.76 15.55
N GLY A 125 -4.12 6.12 15.69
CA GLY A 125 -4.94 5.68 14.56
C GLY A 125 -5.77 4.45 14.90
N GLU A 126 -6.26 3.77 13.86
CA GLU A 126 -7.08 2.56 13.94
C GLU A 126 -6.52 1.52 12.95
N VAL A 127 -6.53 0.25 13.35
CA VAL A 127 -6.02 -0.88 12.57
C VAL A 127 -7.19 -1.84 12.29
N GLU A 128 -7.17 -2.52 11.14
CA GLU A 128 -8.23 -3.46 10.71
C GLU A 128 -9.64 -2.84 10.67
N ILE A 129 -9.75 -1.63 10.09
CA ILE A 129 -11.04 -0.96 9.89
C ILE A 129 -11.30 -0.68 8.40
N PRO A 130 -12.57 -0.58 7.97
CA PRO A 130 -12.88 -0.10 6.63
C PRO A 130 -12.31 1.29 6.37
N VAL A 131 -11.64 1.47 5.22
CA VAL A 131 -11.11 2.76 4.76
C VAL A 131 -11.64 3.09 3.37
N ASN A 132 -11.66 4.38 3.00
CA ASN A 132 -12.21 4.82 1.72
C ASN A 132 -11.38 5.97 1.15
N PHE A 133 -10.88 5.77 -0.07
CA PHE A 133 -10.18 6.79 -0.86
C PHE A 133 -10.13 6.36 -2.32
N GLY A 134 -9.86 7.31 -3.23
CA GLY A 134 -9.71 7.01 -4.66
C GLY A 134 -10.94 6.34 -5.28
N GLY A 135 -12.14 6.70 -4.82
CA GLY A 135 -13.40 6.13 -5.29
C GLY A 135 -13.74 4.73 -4.77
N VAL A 136 -12.88 4.11 -3.96
CA VAL A 136 -13.01 2.70 -3.53
C VAL A 136 -13.10 2.61 -2.01
N THR A 137 -13.93 1.68 -1.52
CA THR A 137 -13.97 1.28 -0.11
C THR A 137 -13.23 -0.03 0.06
N PHE A 138 -12.27 -0.04 0.97
CA PHE A 138 -11.42 -1.18 1.25
C PHE A 138 -11.82 -1.79 2.58
N LEU A 139 -12.09 -3.09 2.60
CA LEU A 139 -12.36 -3.86 3.80
C LEU A 139 -11.14 -4.71 4.15
N PRO A 140 -10.81 -4.87 5.45
CA PRO A 140 -9.75 -5.79 5.84
C PRO A 140 -10.02 -7.20 5.30
N GLY A 141 -9.01 -7.80 4.66
CA GLY A 141 -9.11 -9.11 4.01
C GLY A 141 -9.47 -9.09 2.51
N ASP A 142 -9.90 -7.96 1.95
CA ASP A 142 -10.01 -7.82 0.48
C ASP A 142 -8.65 -8.05 -0.19
N HIS A 143 -8.63 -8.26 -1.50
CA HIS A 143 -7.41 -8.52 -2.27
C HIS A 143 -7.10 -7.35 -3.19
N ILE A 144 -5.85 -6.88 -3.13
CA ILE A 144 -5.34 -5.84 -4.01
C ILE A 144 -4.35 -6.42 -5.01
N TYR A 145 -4.37 -5.84 -6.21
CA TYR A 145 -3.34 -6.04 -7.22
C TYR A 145 -2.93 -4.68 -7.75
N ALA A 146 -1.63 -4.45 -7.82
CA ALA A 146 -1.06 -3.18 -8.24
C ALA A 146 0.07 -3.42 -9.23
N ASP A 147 0.15 -2.57 -10.24
CA ASP A 147 1.33 -2.40 -11.08
C ASP A 147 1.55 -0.90 -11.39
N ASN A 148 2.48 -0.59 -12.28
CA ASN A 148 2.73 0.80 -12.69
C ASN A 148 1.57 1.44 -13.49
N THR A 149 0.56 0.65 -13.91
CA THR A 149 -0.61 1.15 -14.64
C THR A 149 -1.71 1.60 -13.69
N GLY A 150 -1.95 0.83 -12.63
CA GLY A 150 -3.01 1.14 -11.67
C GLY A 150 -3.09 0.17 -10.50
N ILE A 151 -4.13 0.37 -9.69
CA ILE A 151 -4.46 -0.46 -8.52
C ILE A 151 -5.90 -0.90 -8.66
N ILE A 152 -6.14 -2.20 -8.49
CA ILE A 152 -7.46 -2.80 -8.47
C ILE A 152 -7.72 -3.53 -7.16
N LEU A 153 -8.98 -3.55 -6.74
CA LEU A 153 -9.48 -4.24 -5.57
C LEU A 153 -10.44 -5.34 -6.00
N SER A 154 -10.32 -6.51 -5.38
CA SER A 154 -11.26 -7.61 -5.49
C SER A 154 -11.67 -8.06 -4.08
N PRO A 155 -12.96 -8.32 -3.78
CA PRO A 155 -13.36 -8.85 -2.48
C PRO A 155 -12.78 -10.23 -2.16
N GLU A 156 -12.48 -11.02 -3.20
CA GLU A 156 -11.92 -12.38 -3.09
C GLU A 156 -10.64 -12.48 -3.92
N PRO A 157 -9.73 -13.45 -3.64
CA PRO A 157 -8.56 -13.66 -4.48
C PRO A 157 -8.97 -13.98 -5.92
N LEU A 158 -8.37 -13.27 -6.88
CA LEU A 158 -8.55 -13.58 -8.30
C LEU A 158 -7.78 -14.86 -8.66
N ASP A 159 -8.30 -15.59 -9.65
CA ASP A 159 -7.61 -16.74 -10.23
C ASP A 159 -6.56 -16.22 -11.22
N ILE A 160 -5.29 -16.41 -10.87
CA ILE A 160 -4.12 -15.90 -11.57
C ILE A 160 -3.24 -17.12 -11.85
N GLU A 161 -3.33 -17.65 -13.07
CA GLU A 161 -2.50 -18.76 -13.56
C GLU A 161 -1.02 -18.37 -13.74
#